data_AF-A0A2D8FRB8-F1
#
_entry.id   AF-A0A2D8FRB8-F1
#
_cell.length_a   1.000
_cell.length_b   1.000
_cell.length_c   1.000
_cell.angle_alpha   90.00
_cell.angle_beta   90.00
_cell.angle_gamma   90.00
#
_symmetry.space_group_name_H-M   'P 1'
#
loop_
_entity.id
_entity.type
_entity.pdbx_description
1 polymer ?
#
loop_
_entity_poly.entity_id
_entity_poly.type
_entity_poly.pdbx_seq_one_letter_code
_entity_poly.pdbx_strand_id
1 'polypeptide(L)'
;MTRRLTALLAIAALTGVSACQQAEPEQPVAPVEAQPVPAPPVPGVGYACESGATVEARYADSATAQLAYKGRTYDLRSAQAASGARYVGSGVEWWTATRDGQETATLSRLSPNDQVGVAVLERCARPAGTPSPLAEAQPEPAVAPAPGGVLPASTPCKGPQLKLAAEDGDAGAGNRVRNFSLQNIGRQACSLTGYPGVTLLDAQGRALTSIRADQSPGSYFRQGQAPTPVELAPQARAYFETAWNVIPDETMQKTCPNVATIRVTAPGDTAAVSLPFAFQPCGGKIRVSPIRAEENPQAAT
;
A
#
# COMPACT_ATOMS: atom_id res chain seq x y z
N MET A 1 28.48 -25.47 77.90
CA MET A 1 27.43 -26.01 78.81
C MET A 1 26.46 -26.83 77.96
N THR A 2 26.76 -28.12 77.78
CA THR A 2 26.03 -29.25 78.39
C THR A 2 24.57 -29.44 77.95
N ARG A 3 24.40 -30.48 77.11
CA ARG A 3 23.49 -31.62 77.30
C ARG A 3 21.99 -31.47 76.98
N ARG A 4 21.58 -32.41 76.11
CA ARG A 4 20.58 -33.50 76.31
C ARG A 4 19.27 -33.40 75.51
N LEU A 5 19.18 -34.39 74.62
CA LEU A 5 17.98 -35.11 74.18
C LEU A 5 16.87 -35.23 75.24
N THR A 6 15.62 -35.17 74.79
CA THR A 6 14.57 -36.04 75.32
C THR A 6 13.62 -36.41 74.17
N ALA A 7 13.41 -37.71 74.01
CA ALA A 7 12.55 -38.37 73.04
C ALA A 7 11.24 -38.84 73.71
N LEU A 8 10.37 -39.47 72.91
CA LEU A 8 9.16 -40.28 73.24
C LEU A 8 7.84 -39.48 73.24
N LEU A 9 6.70 -39.88 72.66
CA LEU A 9 6.17 -41.16 72.11
C LEU A 9 5.27 -40.81 70.88
N ALA A 10 5.31 -41.51 69.75
CA ALA A 10 4.55 -42.72 69.38
C ALA A 10 3.02 -42.65 69.62
N ILE A 11 2.21 -42.75 68.56
CA ILE A 11 1.18 -43.77 68.32
C ILE A 11 0.52 -43.52 66.95
N ALA A 12 0.46 -44.59 66.15
CA ALA A 12 -0.22 -44.70 64.87
C ALA A 12 -1.74 -44.91 65.04
N ALA A 13 -2.54 -44.41 64.10
CA ALA A 13 -3.80 -45.04 63.71
C ALA A 13 -4.29 -44.49 62.35
N LEU A 14 -4.26 -45.36 61.34
CA LEU A 14 -5.04 -45.21 60.12
C LEU A 14 -6.53 -45.29 60.44
N THR A 15 -7.32 -44.33 60.00
CA THR A 15 -8.75 -44.54 59.69
C THR A 15 -9.11 -43.74 58.44
N GLY A 16 -9.73 -44.42 57.48
CA GLY A 16 -10.08 -43.89 56.18
C GLY A 16 -11.17 -42.84 56.28
N VAL A 17 -11.01 -41.77 55.52
CA VAL A 17 -12.07 -40.79 55.30
C VAL A 17 -12.66 -41.06 53.93
N SER A 18 -13.90 -41.56 53.96
CA SER A 18 -14.81 -41.66 52.84
C SER A 18 -14.78 -40.39 52.00
N ALA A 19 -14.61 -40.57 50.69
CA ALA A 19 -14.86 -39.57 49.68
C ALA A 19 -16.32 -39.10 49.77
N CYS A 20 -16.55 -38.00 50.48
CA CYS A 20 -17.70 -37.15 50.27
C CYS A 20 -17.23 -36.04 49.33
N GLN A 21 -17.54 -36.20 48.03
CA GLN A 21 -17.48 -35.09 47.07
C GLN A 21 -18.30 -33.94 47.65
N GLN A 22 -17.62 -32.91 48.14
CA GLN A 22 -18.24 -31.60 48.26
C GLN A 22 -18.46 -31.11 46.84
N ALA A 23 -19.72 -30.84 46.50
CA ALA A 23 -20.06 -30.11 45.29
C ALA A 23 -19.32 -28.77 45.34
N GLU A 24 -18.37 -28.62 44.43
CA GLU A 24 -17.68 -27.35 44.16
C GLU A 24 -18.77 -26.31 43.83
N PRO A 25 -18.76 -25.11 44.44
CA PRO A 25 -19.68 -24.05 44.05
C PRO A 25 -19.51 -23.79 42.55
N GLU A 26 -20.62 -23.88 41.81
CA GLU A 26 -20.68 -23.67 40.36
C GLU A 26 -19.94 -22.38 40.00
N GLN A 27 -18.73 -22.53 39.45
CA GLN A 27 -17.98 -21.39 38.93
C GLN A 27 -18.83 -20.80 37.80
N PRO A 28 -19.03 -19.46 37.78
CA PRO A 28 -19.69 -18.82 36.65
C PRO A 28 -18.98 -19.27 35.38
N VAL A 29 -19.70 -19.92 34.48
CA VAL A 29 -19.15 -20.36 33.20
C VAL A 29 -18.54 -19.12 32.55
N ALA A 30 -17.22 -19.08 32.47
CA ALA A 30 -16.54 -18.03 31.74
C ALA A 30 -17.19 -17.96 30.35
N PRO A 31 -17.49 -16.77 29.81
CA PRO A 31 -18.02 -16.67 28.46
C PRO A 31 -17.11 -17.50 27.56
N VAL A 32 -17.68 -18.49 26.86
CA VAL A 32 -16.95 -19.29 25.89
C VAL A 32 -16.29 -18.30 24.95
N GLU A 33 -14.97 -18.18 25.03
CA GLU A 33 -14.19 -17.35 24.12
C GLU A 33 -14.48 -17.90 22.74
N ALA A 34 -15.21 -17.12 21.94
CA ALA A 34 -15.63 -17.52 20.62
C ALA A 34 -14.36 -17.88 19.84
N GLN A 35 -14.22 -19.16 19.46
CA GLN A 35 -13.15 -19.57 18.57
C GLN A 35 -13.21 -18.66 17.34
N PRO A 36 -12.08 -18.08 16.89
CA PRO A 36 -12.08 -17.21 15.72
C PRO A 36 -12.63 -18.01 14.55
N VAL A 37 -13.81 -17.62 14.09
CA VAL A 37 -14.42 -18.19 12.90
C VAL A 37 -13.42 -17.99 11.76
N PRO A 38 -13.01 -19.04 11.01
CA PRO A 38 -12.11 -18.90 9.89
C PRO A 38 -12.66 -17.84 8.94
N ALA A 39 -11.85 -16.81 8.65
CA ALA A 39 -12.23 -15.81 7.68
C ALA A 39 -12.59 -16.51 6.36
N PRO A 40 -13.65 -16.08 5.65
CA PRO A 40 -14.01 -16.66 4.37
C PRO A 40 -12.80 -16.59 3.41
N PRO A 41 -12.55 -17.64 2.60
CA PRO A 41 -11.41 -17.68 1.71
C PRO A 41 -11.49 -16.51 0.72
N VAL A 42 -10.39 -15.75 0.61
CA VAL A 42 -10.32 -14.62 -0.30
C VAL A 42 -10.57 -15.11 -1.73
N PRO A 43 -11.53 -14.50 -2.46
CA PRO A 43 -11.91 -14.98 -3.77
C PRO A 43 -10.74 -14.89 -4.76
N GLY A 44 -10.55 -15.96 -5.53
CA GLY A 44 -9.50 -16.03 -6.54
C GLY A 44 -9.89 -15.32 -7.82
N VAL A 45 -8.89 -14.74 -8.46
CA VAL A 45 -8.97 -14.06 -9.74
C VAL A 45 -8.46 -15.00 -10.82
N GLY A 46 -9.33 -15.40 -11.76
CA GLY A 46 -8.95 -16.23 -12.91
C GLY A 46 -8.41 -15.41 -14.08
N TYR A 47 -7.29 -15.85 -14.65
CA TYR A 47 -6.70 -15.34 -15.88
C TYR A 47 -6.62 -16.43 -16.94
N ALA A 48 -7.15 -16.13 -18.13
CA ALA A 48 -7.04 -17.02 -19.29
C ALA A 48 -5.69 -16.80 -19.99
N CYS A 49 -4.90 -17.84 -20.17
CA CYS A 49 -3.56 -17.76 -20.75
C CYS A 49 -3.52 -18.17 -22.22
N GLU A 50 -2.56 -17.64 -22.98
CA GLU A 50 -2.36 -17.95 -24.40
C GLU A 50 -2.12 -19.45 -24.66
N SER A 51 -1.58 -20.19 -23.68
CA SER A 51 -1.41 -21.64 -23.76
C SER A 51 -2.71 -22.45 -23.61
N GLY A 52 -3.84 -21.79 -23.31
CA GLY A 52 -5.10 -22.42 -22.93
C GLY A 52 -5.19 -22.82 -21.46
N ALA A 53 -4.12 -22.64 -20.67
CA ALA A 53 -4.16 -22.81 -19.23
C ALA A 53 -4.90 -21.66 -18.54
N THR A 54 -5.34 -21.89 -17.31
CA THR A 54 -5.85 -20.84 -16.42
C THR A 54 -4.90 -20.67 -15.24
N VAL A 55 -4.55 -19.42 -14.93
CA VAL A 55 -3.86 -19.06 -13.68
C VAL A 55 -4.90 -18.44 -12.75
N GLU A 56 -5.01 -18.95 -11.53
CA GLU A 56 -5.84 -18.34 -10.50
C GLU A 56 -4.95 -17.62 -9.49
N ALA A 57 -5.17 -16.32 -9.28
CA ALA A 57 -4.43 -15.50 -8.32
C ALA A 57 -5.33 -15.08 -7.16
N ARG A 58 -4.92 -15.39 -5.93
CA ARG A 58 -5.58 -14.92 -4.70
C ARG A 58 -4.70 -13.88 -4.04
N TYR A 59 -5.25 -12.70 -3.78
CA TYR A 59 -4.55 -11.60 -3.14
C TYR A 59 -5.13 -11.40 -1.75
N ALA A 60 -4.54 -12.06 -0.75
CA ALA A 60 -5.03 -11.92 0.63
C ALA A 60 -4.87 -10.48 1.12
N ASP A 61 -3.81 -9.81 0.65
CA ASP A 61 -3.53 -8.40 0.84
C ASP A 61 -2.71 -7.88 -0.37
N SER A 62 -2.30 -6.61 -0.36
CA SER A 62 -1.53 -6.03 -1.46
C SER A 62 -0.08 -6.55 -1.55
N ALA A 63 0.45 -7.11 -0.47
CA ALA A 63 1.82 -7.59 -0.34
C ALA A 63 1.96 -9.10 -0.61
N THR A 64 0.86 -9.87 -0.57
CA THR A 64 0.85 -11.32 -0.75
C THR A 64 -0.03 -11.74 -1.93
N ALA A 65 0.51 -12.60 -2.79
CA ALA A 65 -0.25 -13.23 -3.85
C ALA A 65 -0.01 -14.73 -3.83
N GLN A 66 -1.08 -15.50 -3.80
CA GLN A 66 -1.03 -16.94 -3.96
C GLN A 66 -1.53 -17.31 -5.35
N LEU A 67 -0.68 -17.95 -6.16
CA LEU A 67 -1.04 -18.41 -7.50
C LEU A 67 -1.26 -19.91 -7.53
N ALA A 68 -2.36 -20.34 -8.14
CA ALA A 68 -2.55 -21.71 -8.58
C ALA A 68 -2.31 -21.80 -10.09
N TYR A 69 -1.31 -22.60 -10.49
CA TYR A 69 -0.97 -22.85 -11.90
C TYR A 69 -0.52 -24.30 -12.07
N LYS A 70 -1.16 -25.03 -13.01
CA LYS A 70 -0.89 -26.46 -13.31
C LYS A 70 -0.88 -27.36 -12.05
N GLY A 71 -1.84 -27.14 -11.15
CA GLY A 71 -1.98 -27.92 -9.90
C GLY A 71 -0.92 -27.62 -8.83
N ARG A 72 -0.09 -26.59 -9.04
CA ARG A 72 0.90 -26.11 -8.06
C ARG A 72 0.48 -24.76 -7.52
N THR A 73 0.74 -24.56 -6.24
CA THR A 73 0.53 -23.29 -5.54
C THR A 73 1.87 -22.58 -5.35
N TYR A 74 1.90 -21.27 -5.61
CA TYR A 74 3.06 -20.41 -5.44
C TYR A 74 2.70 -19.26 -4.50
N ASP A 75 3.41 -19.15 -3.38
CA ASP A 75 3.26 -18.03 -2.46
C ASP A 75 4.28 -16.95 -2.83
N LEU A 76 3.77 -15.78 -3.20
CA LEU A 76 4.54 -14.68 -3.74
C LEU A 76 4.40 -13.44 -2.87
N ARG A 77 5.47 -12.65 -2.82
CA ARG A 77 5.53 -11.35 -2.15
C ARG A 77 5.61 -10.24 -3.19
N SER A 78 4.97 -9.11 -2.94
CA SER A 78 5.11 -7.94 -3.80
C SER A 78 6.59 -7.52 -3.92
N ALA A 79 7.03 -7.20 -5.13
CA ALA A 79 8.36 -6.69 -5.42
C ALA A 79 8.28 -5.41 -6.24
N GLN A 80 9.38 -4.64 -6.21
CA GLN A 80 9.48 -3.40 -6.97
C GLN A 80 9.30 -3.66 -8.48
N ALA A 81 8.48 -2.84 -9.13
CA ALA A 81 8.22 -2.87 -10.56
C ALA A 81 8.12 -1.45 -11.14
N ALA A 82 8.48 -1.30 -12.41
CA ALA A 82 8.40 -0.01 -13.11
C ALA A 82 6.96 0.38 -13.49
N SER A 83 6.04 -0.59 -13.60
CA SER A 83 4.62 -0.37 -13.93
C SER A 83 3.82 -1.61 -13.59
N GLY A 84 2.57 -1.50 -13.14
CA GLY A 84 1.77 -2.68 -12.78
C GLY A 84 2.18 -3.30 -11.43
N ALA A 85 1.55 -4.42 -11.06
CA ALA A 85 1.85 -5.12 -9.81
C ALA A 85 2.74 -6.34 -10.10
N ARG A 86 3.85 -6.45 -9.38
CA ARG A 86 4.81 -7.55 -9.51
C ARG A 86 4.92 -8.29 -8.19
N TYR A 87 4.86 -9.60 -8.26
CA TYR A 87 5.02 -10.51 -7.14
C TYR A 87 6.09 -11.54 -7.46
N VAL A 88 7.00 -11.79 -6.52
CA VAL A 88 8.10 -12.74 -6.67
C VAL A 88 8.12 -13.69 -5.49
N GLY A 89 8.50 -14.94 -5.74
CA GLY A 89 8.56 -15.98 -4.73
C GLY A 89 8.59 -17.35 -5.39
N SER A 90 9.10 -18.35 -4.67
CA SER A 90 9.13 -19.73 -5.16
C SER A 90 9.75 -19.90 -6.57
N GLY A 91 10.72 -19.04 -6.93
CA GLY A 91 11.42 -19.06 -8.22
C GLY A 91 10.60 -18.57 -9.43
N VAL A 92 9.45 -17.93 -9.19
CA VAL A 92 8.60 -17.35 -10.23
C VAL A 92 8.28 -15.88 -9.95
N GLU A 93 7.97 -15.18 -11.01
CA GLU A 93 7.51 -13.80 -11.02
C GLU A 93 6.13 -13.76 -11.66
N TRP A 94 5.22 -13.05 -11.02
CA TRP A 94 3.90 -12.75 -11.52
C TRP A 94 3.74 -11.26 -11.66
N TRP A 95 3.50 -10.81 -12.88
CA TRP A 95 3.41 -9.39 -13.18
C TRP A 95 2.08 -9.08 -13.87
N THR A 96 1.19 -8.36 -13.19
CA THR A 96 -0.07 -7.86 -13.75
C THR A 96 0.01 -6.39 -14.16
N ALA A 97 -0.67 -6.05 -15.25
CA ALA A 97 -0.79 -4.70 -15.75
C ALA A 97 -2.17 -4.53 -16.40
N THR A 98 -2.88 -3.48 -16.01
CA THR A 98 -4.20 -3.16 -16.58
C THR A 98 -4.05 -2.10 -17.66
N ARG A 99 -4.62 -2.35 -18.83
CA ARG A 99 -4.74 -1.38 -19.94
C ARG A 99 -6.07 -1.58 -20.64
N ASP A 100 -6.73 -0.49 -20.99
CA ASP A 100 -7.95 -0.49 -21.83
C ASP A 100 -9.07 -1.44 -21.33
N GLY A 101 -9.27 -1.51 -20.00
CA GLY A 101 -10.30 -2.39 -19.40
C GLY A 101 -9.93 -3.88 -19.38
N GLN A 102 -8.71 -4.23 -19.77
CA GLN A 102 -8.18 -5.58 -19.76
C GLN A 102 -6.99 -5.66 -18.81
N GLU A 103 -7.06 -6.58 -17.86
CA GLU A 103 -5.96 -6.90 -16.97
C GLU A 103 -5.12 -8.00 -17.62
N THR A 104 -3.91 -7.65 -18.03
CA THR A 104 -2.93 -8.59 -18.58
C THR A 104 -1.98 -9.04 -17.49
N ALA A 105 -1.52 -10.28 -17.55
CA ALA A 105 -0.62 -10.85 -16.58
C ALA A 105 0.44 -11.71 -17.26
N THR A 106 1.67 -11.65 -16.76
CA THR A 106 2.79 -12.48 -17.23
C THR A 106 3.32 -13.29 -16.06
N LEU A 107 3.34 -14.61 -16.22
CA LEU A 107 4.05 -15.52 -15.32
C LEU A 107 5.41 -15.83 -15.91
N SER A 108 6.47 -15.52 -15.19
CA SER A 108 7.86 -15.74 -15.62
C SER A 108 8.61 -16.58 -14.60
N ARG A 109 9.60 -17.35 -15.04
CA ARG A 109 10.58 -18.00 -14.15
C ARG A 109 11.66 -16.98 -13.80
N LEU A 110 12.02 -16.88 -12.52
CA LEU A 110 13.12 -16.03 -12.06
C LEU A 110 14.46 -16.75 -12.19
N SER A 111 15.54 -15.96 -12.32
CA SER A 111 16.90 -16.46 -12.14
C SER A 111 17.10 -16.90 -10.68
N PRO A 112 18.14 -17.71 -10.37
CA PRO A 112 18.42 -18.15 -8.99
C PRO A 112 18.63 -17.02 -7.97
N ASN A 113 18.84 -15.78 -8.43
CA ASN A 113 19.00 -14.60 -7.58
C ASN A 113 17.70 -13.78 -7.40
N ASP A 114 16.55 -14.29 -7.88
CA ASP A 114 15.21 -13.70 -7.74
C ASP A 114 15.04 -12.26 -8.26
N GLN A 115 15.94 -11.79 -9.13
CA GLN A 115 15.97 -10.39 -9.56
C GLN A 115 15.40 -10.16 -10.96
N VAL A 116 15.53 -11.13 -11.87
CA VAL A 116 15.19 -10.99 -13.29
C VAL A 116 14.37 -12.19 -13.76
N GLY A 117 13.23 -11.93 -14.42
CA GLY A 117 12.48 -12.95 -15.15
C GLY A 117 13.28 -13.41 -16.37
N VAL A 118 13.74 -14.65 -16.37
CA VAL A 118 14.63 -15.21 -17.40
C VAL A 118 13.88 -16.01 -18.47
N ALA A 119 12.62 -16.37 -18.22
CA ALA A 119 11.75 -17.05 -19.20
C ALA A 119 10.28 -16.76 -18.91
N VAL A 120 9.53 -16.29 -19.91
CA VAL A 120 8.06 -16.17 -19.81
C VAL A 120 7.46 -17.57 -19.91
N LEU A 121 6.72 -17.96 -18.88
CA LEU A 121 6.01 -19.24 -18.79
C LEU A 121 4.60 -19.11 -19.37
N GLU A 122 3.90 -18.02 -19.05
CA GLU A 122 2.54 -17.75 -19.53
C GLU A 122 2.33 -16.25 -19.74
N ARG A 123 1.49 -15.92 -20.72
CA ARG A 123 0.86 -14.61 -20.90
C ARG A 123 -0.64 -14.82 -20.77
N CYS A 124 -1.26 -14.07 -19.88
CA CYS A 124 -2.66 -14.25 -19.55
C CYS A 124 -3.40 -12.92 -19.54
N ALA A 125 -4.71 -12.99 -19.69
CA ALA A 125 -5.56 -11.81 -19.60
C ALA A 125 -6.91 -12.15 -18.98
N ARG A 126 -7.56 -11.12 -18.44
CA ARG A 126 -8.95 -11.15 -18.04
C ARG A 126 -9.60 -9.78 -18.32
N PRO A 127 -10.91 -9.74 -18.56
CA PRO A 127 -11.66 -8.49 -18.47
C PRO A 127 -11.56 -7.94 -17.05
N ALA A 128 -11.21 -6.66 -16.90
CA ALA A 128 -11.29 -5.99 -15.60
C ALA A 128 -12.78 -5.76 -15.31
N GLY A 129 -13.32 -6.47 -14.31
CA GLY A 129 -14.77 -6.58 -14.11
C GLY A 129 -15.50 -5.24 -13.89
N THR A 130 -16.69 -5.12 -14.48
CA THR A 130 -17.73 -4.11 -14.20
C THR A 130 -18.78 -4.66 -13.21
N PRO A 131 -19.62 -3.81 -12.55
CA PRO A 131 -20.58 -4.20 -11.51
C PRO A 131 -21.70 -5.16 -11.97
N SER A 132 -22.20 -5.96 -11.03
CA SER A 132 -23.13 -7.10 -11.20
C SER A 132 -24.62 -6.70 -11.45
N PRO A 133 -25.48 -7.62 -11.97
CA PRO A 133 -26.74 -7.32 -12.64
C PRO A 133 -28.00 -7.63 -11.81
N LEU A 134 -29.03 -6.78 -11.84
CA LEU A 134 -30.43 -7.16 -11.56
C LEU A 134 -31.39 -6.18 -12.26
N ALA A 135 -31.98 -6.58 -13.38
CA ALA A 135 -33.33 -6.21 -13.82
C ALA A 135 -33.71 -7.01 -15.08
N GLU A 136 -34.53 -8.05 -14.89
CA GLU A 136 -35.31 -8.66 -15.99
C GLU A 136 -36.43 -7.70 -16.42
N ALA A 137 -36.64 -7.52 -17.74
CA ALA A 137 -37.86 -7.92 -18.47
C ALA A 137 -38.07 -7.17 -19.81
N GLN A 138 -38.13 -7.98 -20.89
CA GLN A 138 -39.01 -7.90 -22.07
C GLN A 138 -38.68 -7.01 -23.31
N PRO A 139 -39.15 -7.43 -24.52
CA PRO A 139 -38.42 -7.28 -25.79
C PRO A 139 -38.80 -6.05 -26.65
N GLU A 140 -37.81 -5.70 -27.48
CA GLU A 140 -37.69 -4.77 -28.63
C GLU A 140 -38.94 -4.52 -29.52
N PRO A 141 -39.00 -3.45 -30.37
CA PRO A 141 -37.91 -3.03 -31.26
C PRO A 141 -37.70 -1.54 -31.66
N ALA A 142 -36.45 -1.32 -32.10
CA ALA A 142 -35.99 -0.50 -33.24
C ALA A 142 -35.67 1.01 -33.09
N VAL A 143 -34.34 1.21 -33.00
CA VAL A 143 -33.46 2.31 -33.46
C VAL A 143 -33.31 3.55 -32.56
N ALA A 144 -32.24 3.55 -31.75
CA ALA A 144 -31.69 4.73 -31.06
C ALA A 144 -30.15 4.79 -31.22
N PRO A 145 -29.54 5.97 -31.41
CA PRO A 145 -28.11 6.16 -31.13
C PRO A 145 -27.89 6.13 -29.61
N ALA A 146 -26.92 5.36 -29.13
CA ALA A 146 -26.72 5.10 -27.70
C ALA A 146 -26.42 6.39 -26.89
N PRO A 147 -27.24 6.75 -25.89
CA PRO A 147 -26.83 7.65 -24.81
C PRO A 147 -26.21 6.78 -23.71
N GLY A 148 -24.89 6.63 -23.76
CA GLY A 148 -24.18 5.79 -22.78
C GLY A 148 -22.67 5.73 -22.99
N GLY A 149 -22.08 6.73 -23.65
CA GLY A 149 -20.62 6.86 -23.68
C GLY A 149 -20.12 7.05 -22.26
N VAL A 150 -19.52 6.01 -21.67
CA VAL A 150 -18.70 6.16 -20.48
C VAL A 150 -17.63 7.18 -20.85
N LEU A 151 -17.63 8.33 -20.17
CA LEU A 151 -16.59 9.34 -20.38
C LEU A 151 -15.22 8.64 -20.28
N PRO A 152 -14.27 8.93 -21.18
CA PRO A 152 -12.96 8.30 -21.16
C PRO A 152 -12.31 8.50 -19.79
N ALA A 153 -11.55 7.50 -19.31
CA ALA A 153 -10.62 7.69 -18.20
C ALA A 153 -9.86 8.99 -18.48
N SER A 154 -9.97 9.97 -17.58
CA SER A 154 -9.60 11.33 -17.93
C SER A 154 -8.12 11.39 -18.27
N THR A 155 -7.76 12.23 -19.23
CA THR A 155 -6.38 12.35 -19.71
C THR A 155 -5.44 12.65 -18.52
N PRO A 156 -4.23 12.06 -18.44
CA PRO A 156 -3.32 12.33 -17.33
C PRO A 156 -3.02 13.82 -17.18
N CYS A 157 -2.98 14.33 -15.95
CA CYS A 157 -2.70 15.74 -15.72
C CYS A 157 -1.27 16.10 -16.13
N LYS A 158 -1.10 17.29 -16.71
CA LYS A 158 0.19 17.84 -17.14
C LYS A 158 0.62 19.04 -16.29
N GLY A 159 1.92 19.30 -16.18
CA GLY A 159 2.47 20.40 -15.39
C GLY A 159 1.81 21.77 -15.65
N PRO A 160 1.62 22.22 -16.91
CA PRO A 160 1.09 23.56 -17.19
C PRO A 160 -0.35 23.81 -16.74
N GLN A 161 -1.13 22.75 -16.47
CA GLN A 161 -2.50 22.86 -15.95
C GLN A 161 -2.60 22.59 -14.45
N LEU A 162 -1.46 22.43 -13.77
CA LEU A 162 -1.39 22.20 -12.33
C LEU A 162 -0.78 23.40 -11.62
N LYS A 163 -1.39 23.78 -10.50
CA LYS A 163 -0.85 24.74 -9.55
C LYS A 163 -0.45 24.02 -8.27
N LEU A 164 0.80 24.17 -7.87
CA LEU A 164 1.32 23.63 -6.62
C LEU A 164 1.13 24.64 -5.49
N ALA A 165 0.64 24.18 -4.34
CA ALA A 165 0.59 24.96 -3.10
C ALA A 165 1.07 24.11 -1.92
N ALA A 166 1.62 24.77 -0.90
CA ALA A 166 1.91 24.16 0.39
C ALA A 166 0.68 24.27 1.27
N GLU A 167 0.32 23.16 1.90
CA GLU A 167 -0.81 23.06 2.82
C GLU A 167 -0.26 22.82 4.24
N ASP A 168 -1.13 22.42 5.16
CA ASP A 168 -0.75 22.16 6.53
C ASP A 168 0.22 20.97 6.66
N GLY A 169 0.87 20.88 7.81
CA GLY A 169 1.83 19.83 8.07
C GLY A 169 2.45 19.98 9.45
N ASP A 170 2.72 18.85 10.09
CA ASP A 170 3.37 18.80 11.39
C ASP A 170 4.18 17.52 11.56
N ALA A 171 5.30 17.60 12.25
CA ALA A 171 5.94 16.43 12.83
C ALA A 171 6.92 16.75 13.97
N GLY A 172 7.14 15.73 14.81
CA GLY A 172 7.92 15.76 16.04
C GLY A 172 9.08 14.76 16.07
N ALA A 173 9.78 14.72 17.21
CA ALA A 173 10.96 13.86 17.44
C ALA A 173 12.00 13.94 16.31
N GLY A 174 12.32 15.15 15.85
CA GLY A 174 13.32 15.38 14.80
C GLY A 174 12.84 15.16 13.37
N ASN A 175 11.56 14.86 13.14
CA ASN A 175 10.98 14.82 11.80
C ASN A 175 10.11 16.05 11.54
N ARG A 176 9.93 16.36 10.26
CA ARG A 176 9.00 17.36 9.74
C ARG A 176 8.20 16.72 8.61
N VAL A 177 6.96 17.14 8.49
CA VAL A 177 6.03 16.70 7.46
C VAL A 177 5.38 17.94 6.86
N ARG A 178 5.12 17.91 5.56
CA ARG A 178 4.38 18.94 4.84
C ARG A 178 3.46 18.32 3.81
N ASN A 179 2.19 18.69 3.82
CA ASN A 179 1.28 18.39 2.73
C ASN A 179 1.40 19.46 1.64
N PHE A 180 1.22 19.03 0.41
CA PHE A 180 1.16 19.88 -0.77
C PHE A 180 -0.07 19.53 -1.57
N SER A 181 -0.69 20.53 -2.19
CA SER A 181 -1.79 20.34 -3.11
C SER A 181 -1.39 20.63 -4.56
N LEU A 182 -1.94 19.83 -5.47
CA LEU A 182 -1.90 20.00 -6.91
C LEU A 182 -3.33 20.35 -7.35
N GLN A 183 -3.56 21.62 -7.65
CA GLN A 183 -4.85 22.10 -8.14
C GLN A 183 -4.89 22.08 -9.67
N ASN A 184 -5.94 21.51 -10.26
CA ASN A 184 -6.19 21.65 -11.69
C ASN A 184 -6.70 23.06 -12.02
N ILE A 185 -5.85 23.90 -12.61
CA ILE A 185 -6.21 25.25 -13.09
C ILE A 185 -6.66 25.26 -14.55
N GLY A 186 -6.65 24.09 -15.20
CA GLY A 186 -7.18 23.90 -16.54
C GLY A 186 -8.70 23.90 -16.60
N ARG A 187 -9.22 23.72 -17.81
CA ARG A 187 -10.66 23.70 -18.10
C ARG A 187 -11.23 22.29 -18.30
N GLN A 188 -10.35 21.28 -18.35
CA GLN A 188 -10.72 19.88 -18.57
C GLN A 188 -10.37 19.06 -17.32
N ALA A 189 -11.18 18.05 -17.04
CA ALA A 189 -10.85 17.07 -16.01
C ALA A 189 -9.63 16.25 -16.45
N CYS A 190 -8.80 15.88 -15.47
CA CYS A 190 -7.60 15.08 -15.71
C CYS A 190 -7.31 14.17 -14.52
N SER A 191 -6.52 13.11 -14.72
CA SER A 191 -6.21 12.12 -13.69
C SER A 191 -4.75 12.18 -13.22
N LEU A 192 -4.53 11.91 -11.94
CA LEU A 192 -3.21 11.73 -11.34
C LEU A 192 -3.15 10.39 -10.62
N THR A 193 -2.15 9.55 -10.95
CA THR A 193 -1.98 8.23 -10.33
C THR A 193 -0.51 7.98 -10.04
N GLY A 194 -0.18 7.56 -8.81
CA GLY A 194 1.19 7.22 -8.42
C GLY A 194 1.86 8.31 -7.60
N TYR A 195 3.17 8.51 -7.83
CA TYR A 195 4.02 9.40 -7.06
C TYR A 195 4.43 10.62 -7.89
N PRO A 196 4.39 11.83 -7.33
CA PRO A 196 4.98 12.96 -8.00
C PRO A 196 6.51 12.82 -8.01
N GLY A 197 7.14 13.29 -9.09
CA GLY A 197 8.57 13.54 -9.05
C GLY A 197 8.84 14.79 -8.22
N VAL A 198 9.78 14.74 -7.30
CA VAL A 198 10.17 15.89 -6.46
C VAL A 198 11.64 16.17 -6.65
N THR A 199 11.97 17.42 -6.94
CA THR A 199 13.34 17.93 -7.03
C THR A 199 13.46 19.16 -6.15
N LEU A 200 14.50 19.19 -5.32
CA LEU A 200 14.76 20.30 -4.41
C LEU A 200 15.80 21.23 -5.04
N LEU A 201 15.55 22.53 -4.98
CA LEU A 201 16.43 23.55 -5.55
C LEU A 201 16.97 24.49 -4.46
N ASP A 202 18.21 24.92 -4.61
CA ASP A 202 18.80 25.98 -3.78
C ASP A 202 18.28 27.38 -4.18
N ALA A 203 18.74 28.42 -3.48
CA ALA A 203 18.36 29.80 -3.75
C ALA A 203 18.80 30.31 -5.14
N GLN A 204 19.75 29.63 -5.79
CA GLN A 204 20.21 29.92 -7.14
C GLN A 204 19.45 29.09 -8.20
N GLY A 205 18.47 28.29 -7.80
CA GLY A 205 17.68 27.44 -8.69
C GLY A 205 18.40 26.16 -9.14
N ARG A 206 19.53 25.80 -8.51
CA ARG A 206 20.29 24.58 -8.83
C ARG A 206 19.72 23.39 -8.07
N ALA A 207 19.66 22.24 -8.73
CA ALA A 207 19.20 21.01 -8.10
C ALA A 207 20.16 20.54 -7.00
N LEU A 208 19.63 20.28 -5.82
CA LEU A 208 20.34 19.72 -4.68
C LEU A 208 20.45 18.19 -4.84
N THR A 209 21.47 17.73 -5.55
CA THR A 209 21.68 16.30 -5.83
C THR A 209 22.10 15.48 -4.60
N SER A 210 22.52 16.15 -3.52
CA SER A 210 22.86 15.51 -2.24
C SER A 210 21.64 15.02 -1.46
N ILE A 211 20.43 15.41 -1.87
CA ILE A 211 19.18 15.00 -1.22
C ILE A 211 18.33 14.19 -2.20
N ARG A 212 18.05 12.93 -1.86
CA ARG A 212 17.19 12.06 -2.65
C ARG A 212 15.73 12.20 -2.25
N ALA A 213 14.82 12.22 -3.22
CA ALA A 213 13.38 12.13 -2.98
C ALA A 213 12.93 10.68 -3.12
N ASP A 214 12.87 9.98 -1.99
CA ASP A 214 12.52 8.56 -1.93
C ASP A 214 11.01 8.38 -1.88
N GLN A 215 10.47 7.50 -2.73
CA GLN A 215 9.06 7.15 -2.71
C GLN A 215 8.78 6.21 -1.52
N SER A 216 7.77 6.53 -0.71
CA SER A 216 7.33 5.72 0.43
C SER A 216 5.94 5.15 0.12
N PRO A 217 5.65 3.85 0.39
CA PRO A 217 4.36 3.21 0.09
C PRO A 217 3.17 3.72 0.94
N GLY A 218 3.11 5.01 1.24
CA GLY A 218 2.12 5.66 2.08
C GLY A 218 2.58 7.05 2.54
N SER A 219 1.77 7.72 3.35
CA SER A 219 2.17 8.94 4.08
C SER A 219 2.92 8.59 5.37
N TYR A 220 3.56 9.56 5.99
CA TYR A 220 4.21 9.43 7.30
C TYR A 220 3.25 8.82 8.33
N PHE A 221 1.97 9.18 8.26
CA PHE A 221 0.92 8.73 9.19
C PHE A 221 0.21 7.44 8.77
N ARG A 222 0.28 7.03 7.49
CA ARG A 222 -0.36 5.81 6.96
C ARG A 222 0.53 5.10 5.96
N GLN A 223 0.99 3.90 6.30
CA GLN A 223 1.79 3.03 5.43
C GLN A 223 0.92 2.01 4.70
N GLY A 224 1.37 1.52 3.53
CA GLY A 224 0.76 0.41 2.80
C GLY A 224 -0.42 0.78 1.90
N GLN A 225 -0.62 2.06 1.58
CA GLN A 225 -1.74 2.50 0.73
C GLN A 225 -1.32 2.50 -0.74
N ALA A 226 -1.91 1.61 -1.54
CA ALA A 226 -1.67 1.58 -2.99
C ALA A 226 -2.12 2.92 -3.61
N PRO A 227 -1.35 3.51 -4.54
CA PRO A 227 -1.76 4.73 -5.24
C PRO A 227 -3.08 4.48 -5.96
N THR A 228 -4.11 5.26 -5.63
CA THR A 228 -5.40 5.24 -6.32
C THR A 228 -5.44 6.37 -7.35
N PRO A 229 -6.10 6.17 -8.51
CA PRO A 229 -6.30 7.26 -9.44
C PRO A 229 -7.13 8.39 -8.80
N VAL A 230 -6.62 9.62 -8.89
CA VAL A 230 -7.31 10.82 -8.43
C VAL A 230 -7.79 11.61 -9.63
N GLU A 231 -9.10 11.71 -9.76
CA GLU A 231 -9.76 12.52 -10.78
C GLU A 231 -9.85 13.98 -10.33
N LEU A 232 -9.25 14.87 -11.12
CA LEU A 232 -9.26 16.31 -10.87
C LEU A 232 -10.14 17.03 -11.89
N ALA A 233 -11.37 17.32 -11.49
CA ALA A 233 -12.18 18.32 -12.15
C ALA A 233 -11.48 19.71 -12.14
N PRO A 234 -11.89 20.65 -13.02
CA PRO A 234 -11.42 22.03 -12.94
C PRO A 234 -11.56 22.57 -11.51
N GLN A 235 -10.50 23.21 -11.01
CA GLN A 235 -10.33 23.74 -9.65
C GLN A 235 -10.23 22.71 -8.52
N ALA A 236 -10.43 21.41 -8.78
CA ALA A 236 -10.23 20.35 -7.80
C ALA A 236 -8.75 20.20 -7.44
N ARG A 237 -8.49 19.61 -6.27
CA ARG A 237 -7.15 19.43 -5.70
C ARG A 237 -6.86 17.97 -5.41
N ALA A 238 -5.65 17.56 -5.71
CA ALA A 238 -5.06 16.33 -5.20
C ALA A 238 -3.94 16.69 -4.22
N TYR A 239 -3.58 15.77 -3.34
CA TYR A 239 -2.63 16.02 -2.27
C TYR A 239 -1.52 14.98 -2.28
N PHE A 240 -0.35 15.38 -1.82
CA PHE A 240 0.75 14.48 -1.49
C PHE A 240 1.51 15.04 -0.30
N GLU A 241 2.28 14.19 0.36
CA GLU A 241 3.03 14.55 1.55
C GLU A 241 4.52 14.39 1.30
N THR A 242 5.33 15.29 1.86
CA THR A 242 6.76 15.07 2.03
C THR A 242 7.15 15.03 3.51
N ALA A 243 8.09 14.15 3.86
CA ALA A 243 8.58 14.00 5.22
C ALA A 243 10.11 13.95 5.25
N TRP A 244 10.73 14.69 6.17
CA TRP A 244 12.18 14.78 6.28
C TRP A 244 12.65 14.88 7.74
N ASN A 245 13.92 14.61 7.97
CA ASN A 245 14.55 14.77 9.29
C ASN A 245 15.17 16.18 9.40
N VAL A 246 15.17 16.78 10.59
CA VAL A 246 15.78 18.10 10.87
C VAL A 246 16.93 18.04 11.88
N ILE A 247 17.28 16.84 12.33
CA ILE A 247 18.42 16.59 13.22
C ILE A 247 19.63 16.26 12.34
N PRO A 248 20.70 17.07 12.39
CA PRO A 248 21.97 16.72 11.78
C PRO A 248 22.54 15.47 12.47
N ASP A 249 23.03 14.52 11.68
CA ASP A 249 23.87 13.46 12.22
C ASP A 249 25.29 14.03 12.33
N GLU A 250 25.74 14.43 13.52
CA GLU A 250 27.07 15.07 13.66
C GLU A 250 28.26 14.20 13.23
N THR A 251 28.05 12.89 13.04
CA THR A 251 29.06 11.96 12.51
C THR A 251 29.10 11.91 10.98
N MET A 252 27.98 12.17 10.30
CA MET A 252 27.86 12.10 8.83
C MET A 252 27.55 13.43 8.13
N GLN A 253 26.89 14.36 8.82
CA GLN A 253 26.42 15.65 8.32
C GLN A 253 26.29 16.68 9.46
N LYS A 254 27.22 17.64 9.50
CA LYS A 254 27.22 18.72 10.50
C LYS A 254 26.18 19.82 10.27
N THR A 255 25.80 20.05 9.02
CA THR A 255 24.84 21.09 8.63
C THR A 255 23.92 20.57 7.54
N CYS A 256 22.63 20.84 7.68
CA CYS A 256 21.63 20.41 6.72
C CYS A 256 21.53 21.40 5.56
N PRO A 257 21.48 20.92 4.31
CA PRO A 257 21.39 21.80 3.14
C PRO A 257 20.16 22.69 3.21
N ASN A 258 20.27 23.90 2.64
CA ASN A 258 19.16 24.84 2.57
C ASN A 258 18.45 24.70 1.22
N VAL A 259 17.17 24.31 1.27
CA VAL A 259 16.29 24.26 0.11
C VAL A 259 15.53 25.57 0.06
N ALA A 260 15.40 26.18 -1.12
CA ALA A 260 14.64 27.40 -1.32
C ALA A 260 13.36 27.18 -2.14
N THR A 261 13.37 26.20 -3.05
CA THR A 261 12.25 25.92 -3.95
C THR A 261 12.05 24.42 -4.09
N ILE A 262 10.79 23.99 -4.02
CA ILE A 262 10.39 22.63 -4.40
C ILE A 262 9.87 22.64 -5.83
N ARG A 263 10.34 21.69 -6.64
CA ARG A 263 9.89 21.45 -8.00
C ARG A 263 9.24 20.08 -8.08
N VAL A 264 8.05 20.03 -8.66
CA VAL A 264 7.18 18.86 -8.69
C VAL A 264 6.80 18.53 -10.13
N THR A 265 6.93 17.27 -10.54
CA THR A 265 6.43 16.76 -11.83
C THR A 265 5.29 15.77 -11.59
N ALA A 266 4.24 15.88 -12.40
CA ALA A 266 3.16 14.91 -12.37
C ALA A 266 3.67 13.51 -12.81
N PRO A 267 3.06 12.41 -12.32
CA PRO A 267 3.43 11.07 -12.74
C PRO A 267 3.30 10.90 -14.26
N GLY A 268 4.36 10.45 -14.92
CA GLY A 268 4.38 10.29 -16.38
C GLY A 268 4.44 11.61 -17.17
N ASP A 269 4.75 12.72 -16.52
CA ASP A 269 4.99 14.00 -17.16
C ASP A 269 6.41 14.53 -16.92
N THR A 270 6.88 15.38 -17.83
CA THR A 270 8.20 16.02 -17.75
C THR A 270 8.11 17.51 -17.43
N ALA A 271 6.93 18.12 -17.60
CA ALA A 271 6.72 19.51 -17.23
C ALA A 271 6.58 19.63 -15.70
N ALA A 272 7.40 20.50 -15.12
CA ALA A 272 7.44 20.69 -13.69
C ALA A 272 6.75 21.98 -13.26
N VAL A 273 6.13 21.94 -12.08
CA VAL A 273 5.58 23.09 -11.36
C VAL A 273 6.50 23.38 -10.18
N SER A 274 6.75 24.65 -9.87
CA SER A 274 7.65 25.04 -8.79
C SER A 274 6.95 25.93 -7.78
N LEU A 275 7.31 25.76 -6.51
CA LEU A 275 6.82 26.55 -5.39
C LEU A 275 8.01 26.98 -4.52
N PRO A 276 8.19 28.28 -4.26
CA PRO A 276 9.12 28.75 -3.24
C PRO A 276 8.72 28.18 -1.89
N PHE A 277 9.59 27.37 -1.30
CA PHE A 277 9.36 26.73 -0.01
C PHE A 277 10.70 26.47 0.64
N ALA A 278 11.01 27.26 1.68
CA ALA A 278 12.31 27.20 2.35
C ALA A 278 12.28 26.18 3.49
N PHE A 279 13.20 25.21 3.47
CA PHE A 279 13.37 24.22 4.54
C PHE A 279 14.76 23.57 4.50
N GLN A 280 15.10 22.85 5.57
CA GLN A 280 16.43 22.24 5.73
C GLN A 280 16.31 20.74 6.04
N PRO A 281 16.28 19.87 5.03
CA PRO A 281 16.24 18.44 5.25
C PRO A 281 17.64 17.89 5.57
N CYS A 282 17.71 17.08 6.63
CA CYS A 282 18.91 16.38 7.07
C CYS A 282 18.86 14.90 6.64
N GLY A 283 20.02 14.24 6.60
CA GLY A 283 20.14 12.82 6.32
C GLY A 283 20.13 12.44 4.84
N GLY A 284 20.28 13.43 3.94
CA GLY A 284 20.47 13.21 2.49
C GLY A 284 19.26 12.60 1.77
N LYS A 285 18.08 12.58 2.40
CA LYS A 285 16.84 12.10 1.78
C LYS A 285 15.59 12.76 2.37
N ILE A 286 14.56 12.84 1.54
CA ILE A 286 13.19 13.13 1.93
C ILE A 286 12.30 11.99 1.45
N ARG A 287 11.21 11.72 2.15
CA ARG A 287 10.18 10.77 1.72
C ARG A 287 9.06 11.51 1.02
N VAL A 288 8.49 10.89 0.00
CA VAL A 288 7.36 11.40 -0.78
C VAL A 288 6.25 10.34 -0.82
N SER A 289 5.04 10.72 -0.42
CA SER A 289 3.86 9.84 -0.47
C SER A 289 3.29 9.73 -1.88
N PRO A 290 2.41 8.76 -2.16
CA PRO A 290 1.60 8.80 -3.37
C PRO A 290 0.61 9.97 -3.34
N ILE A 291 0.12 10.32 -4.53
CA ILE A 291 -0.96 11.30 -4.73
C ILE A 291 -2.28 10.69 -4.24
N ARG A 292 -3.09 11.51 -3.57
CA ARG A 292 -4.38 11.15 -2.96
C ARG A 292 -5.41 12.26 -3.14
N ALA A 293 -6.69 11.90 -3.05
CA ALA A 293 -7.79 12.86 -3.17
C ALA A 293 -7.99 13.72 -1.92
N GLU A 294 -7.62 13.21 -0.74
CA GLU A 294 -7.84 13.86 0.55
C GLU A 294 -6.53 14.41 1.14
N GLU A 295 -6.59 15.57 1.78
CA GLU A 295 -5.43 16.23 2.39
C GLU A 295 -4.86 15.41 3.54
N ASN A 296 -5.70 14.98 4.48
CA ASN A 296 -5.30 14.20 5.64
C ASN A 296 -6.11 12.90 5.68
N PRO A 297 -5.54 11.76 5.28
CA PRO A 297 -6.26 10.50 5.32
C PRO A 297 -6.59 10.14 6.78
N GLN A 298 -7.88 10.08 7.14
CA GLN A 298 -8.31 9.60 8.46
C GLN A 298 -7.75 8.19 8.70
N ALA A 299 -7.29 7.89 9.92
CA ALA A 299 -6.82 6.55 10.28
C ALA A 299 -7.90 5.51 9.95
N ALA A 300 -7.52 4.39 9.31
CA ALA A 300 -8.45 3.29 9.11
C ALA A 300 -8.67 2.65 10.48
N THR A 301 -9.90 2.71 10.98
CA THR A 301 -10.36 1.98 12.18
C THR A 301 -10.48 0.50 11.90
#